data_AF-A0A9D2LAH5-F1
#
_entry.id   AF-A0A9D2LAH5-F1
#
_cell.length_a   1.000
_cell.length_b   1.000
_cell.length_c   1.000
_cell.angle_alpha   90.00
_cell.angle_beta   90.00
_cell.angle_gamma   90.00
#
_symmetry.space_group_name_H-M   'P 1'
#
loop_
_entity.id
_entity.type
_entity.pdbx_description
1 polymer ?
#
loop_
_entity_poly.entity_id
_entity_poly.type
_entity_poly.pdbx_seq_one_letter_code
_entity_poly.pdbx_strand_id
1 'polypeptide(L)'
;MIDPLLQDTFDQVLHRNPGEPEFHQAVKEVFESLEVLQRRHPEYAANGILMRLCEPERQIIFRVPWVDDEGTVRVNRGFRVEYNSALGPY
;
A
#
# COMPACT_ATOMS: atom_id res chain seq x y z
N MET A 1 1.26 18.03 -7.58
CA MET A 1 2.01 17.45 -8.72
C MET A 1 3.23 16.85 -8.09
N ILE A 2 3.43 15.54 -8.22
CA ILE A 2 4.50 14.83 -7.49
C ILE A 2 5.87 15.35 -7.94
N ASP A 3 6.77 15.57 -6.99
CA ASP A 3 8.16 15.94 -7.26
C ASP A 3 8.82 14.94 -8.23
N PRO A 4 9.58 15.41 -9.24
CA PRO A 4 10.26 14.54 -10.20
C PRO A 4 11.11 13.43 -9.57
N LEU A 5 11.66 13.65 -8.37
CA LEU A 5 12.45 12.65 -7.64
C LEU A 5 11.63 11.46 -7.14
N LEU A 6 10.31 11.64 -6.96
CA LEU A 6 9.38 10.62 -6.49
C LEU A 6 8.54 10.02 -7.61
N GLN A 7 8.51 10.66 -8.78
CA GLN A 7 7.69 10.25 -9.92
C GLN A 7 7.97 8.81 -10.34
N ASP A 8 9.24 8.41 -10.49
CA ASP A 8 9.63 7.05 -10.87
C ASP A 8 9.15 5.99 -9.87
N THR A 9 9.15 6.34 -8.57
CA THR A 9 8.66 5.42 -7.53
C THR A 9 7.14 5.32 -7.57
N PHE A 10 6.45 6.44 -7.76
CA PHE A 10 5.00 6.47 -7.88
C PHE A 10 4.51 5.69 -9.10
N ASP A 11 5.15 5.86 -10.26
CA ASP A 11 4.79 5.14 -11.49
C ASP A 11 4.96 3.62 -11.33
N GLN A 12 5.97 3.18 -10.58
CA GLN A 12 6.13 1.77 -10.23
C GLN A 12 5.00 1.25 -9.33
N VAL A 13 4.53 2.05 -8.37
CA VAL A 13 3.37 1.70 -7.53
C VAL A 13 2.11 1.56 -8.37
N LEU A 14 1.86 2.51 -9.29
CA LEU A 14 0.72 2.45 -10.22
C LEU A 14 0.76 1.21 -11.11
N HIS A 15 1.95 0.86 -11.62
CA HIS A 15 2.13 -0.29 -12.48
C HIS A 15 1.91 -1.62 -11.76
N ARG A 16 2.35 -1.72 -10.49
CA ARG A 16 2.23 -2.94 -9.68
C ARG A 16 0.81 -3.20 -9.16
N ASN A 17 0.03 -2.15 -8.91
CA ASN A 17 -1.28 -2.24 -8.27
C ASN A 17 -2.41 -1.77 -9.22
N PRO A 18 -2.51 -2.31 -10.44
CA PRO A 18 -3.48 -1.81 -11.40
C PRO A 18 -4.91 -2.03 -10.89
N GLY A 19 -5.73 -0.99 -10.97
CA GLY A 19 -7.14 -1.06 -10.59
C GLY A 19 -7.45 -0.76 -9.13
N GLU A 20 -6.49 -0.22 -8.36
CA GLU A 20 -6.68 0.22 -6.97
C GLU A 20 -6.65 1.76 -6.86
N PRO A 21 -7.66 2.48 -7.38
CA PRO A 21 -7.62 3.95 -7.45
C PRO A 21 -7.57 4.62 -6.07
N GLU A 22 -8.19 4.03 -5.05
CA GLU A 22 -8.16 4.54 -3.68
C GLU A 22 -6.74 4.42 -3.09
N PHE A 23 -6.07 3.30 -3.37
CA PHE A 23 -4.68 3.10 -2.95
C PHE A 23 -3.74 4.09 -3.65
N HIS A 24 -3.89 4.25 -4.96
CA HIS A 24 -3.11 5.20 -5.75
C HIS A 24 -3.28 6.64 -5.25
N GLN A 25 -4.52 7.03 -4.91
CA GLN A 25 -4.79 8.34 -4.35
C GLN A 25 -4.07 8.53 -3.01
N ALA A 26 -4.20 7.57 -2.08
CA ALA A 26 -3.57 7.67 -0.77
C ALA A 26 -2.04 7.77 -0.86
N VAL A 27 -1.40 6.96 -1.72
CA VAL A 27 0.05 7.03 -1.94
C VAL A 27 0.46 8.39 -2.50
N LYS A 28 -0.29 8.93 -3.47
CA LYS A 28 -0.02 10.24 -4.06
C LYS A 28 -0.05 11.35 -3.01
N GLU A 29 -1.08 11.39 -2.17
CA GLU A 29 -1.25 12.42 -1.14
C GLU A 29 -0.10 12.38 -0.13
N VAL A 30 0.34 11.19 0.27
CA VAL A 30 1.51 11.02 1.14
C VAL A 30 2.79 11.49 0.43
N PHE A 31 2.99 11.14 -0.84
CA PHE A 31 4.19 11.51 -1.60
C PHE A 31 4.32 13.03 -1.77
N GLU A 32 3.22 13.72 -2.05
CA GLU A 32 3.18 15.19 -2.13
C GLU A 32 3.58 15.84 -0.79
N SER A 33 3.34 15.19 0.35
CA SER A 33 3.80 15.67 1.66
C SER A 33 5.28 15.39 1.96
N LEU A 34 5.88 14.38 1.32
CA LEU A 34 7.25 13.91 1.58
C LEU A 34 8.31 14.58 0.70
N GLU A 35 7.93 15.40 -0.27
CA GLU A 35 8.85 16.09 -1.18
C GLU A 35 9.94 16.89 -0.44
N VAL A 36 9.56 17.59 0.64
CA VAL A 36 10.48 18.39 1.46
C VAL A 36 11.50 17.50 2.18
N LEU A 37 11.08 16.32 2.63
CA LEU A 37 11.93 15.36 3.31
C LEU A 37 12.96 14.79 2.34
N GLN A 38 12.54 14.43 1.13
CA GLN A 38 13.41 13.81 0.13
C GLN A 38 14.58 14.73 -0.30
N ARG A 39 14.33 16.05 -0.39
CA ARG A 39 15.39 17.03 -0.71
C ARG A 39 16.39 17.23 0.44
N ARG A 40 15.97 17.02 1.68
CA ARG A 40 16.83 17.17 2.88
C ARG A 40 17.55 15.87 3.25
N HIS A 41 16.94 14.73 2.95
CA HIS A 41 17.40 13.38 3.30
C HIS A 41 17.44 12.48 2.06
N PRO A 42 18.37 12.73 1.11
CA PRO A 42 18.48 11.92 -0.11
C PRO A 42 18.74 10.43 0.17
N GLU A 43 19.31 10.09 1.32
CA GLU A 43 19.59 8.73 1.77
C GLU A 43 18.35 7.83 1.84
N TYR A 44 17.16 8.39 2.04
CA TYR A 44 15.92 7.60 2.13
C TYR A 44 15.50 7.02 0.77
N ALA A 45 15.69 7.77 -0.31
CA ALA A 45 15.50 7.24 -1.67
C ALA A 45 16.61 6.28 -2.05
N ALA A 46 17.88 6.59 -1.71
CA ALA A 46 19.01 5.72 -2.02
C ALA A 46 18.87 4.32 -1.40
N ASN A 47 18.26 4.23 -0.21
CA ASN A 47 17.97 2.97 0.47
C ASN A 47 16.60 2.37 0.13
N GLY A 48 15.90 2.90 -0.89
CA GLY A 48 14.59 2.42 -1.34
C GLY A 48 13.53 2.40 -0.24
N ILE A 49 13.58 3.33 0.73
CA ILE A 49 12.67 3.31 1.89
C ILE A 49 11.24 3.55 1.45
N LEU A 50 11.02 4.55 0.58
CA LEU A 50 9.67 4.88 0.10
C LEU A 50 9.07 3.74 -0.72
N MET A 51 9.89 3.07 -1.54
CA MET A 51 9.45 1.89 -2.28
C MET A 51 9.04 0.75 -1.35
N ARG A 52 9.82 0.48 -0.29
CA ARG A 52 9.47 -0.52 0.73
C ARG A 52 8.23 -0.13 1.52
N LEU A 53 8.02 1.15 1.78
CA LEU A 53 6.85 1.63 2.51
C LEU A 53 5.57 1.51 1.69
N CYS A 54 5.65 1.58 0.36
CA CYS A 54 4.50 1.40 -0.52
C CYS A 54 4.11 -0.06 -0.75
N GLU A 55 4.98 -1.03 -0.44
CA GLU A 55 4.69 -2.45 -0.60
C GLU A 55 4.36 -3.07 0.77
N PRO A 56 3.16 -3.64 0.98
CA PRO A 56 2.82 -4.28 2.25
C PRO A 56 3.79 -5.42 2.59
N GLU A 57 4.18 -5.54 3.86
CA GLU A 57 5.01 -6.67 4.33
C GLU A 57 4.32 -8.02 4.10
N ARG A 58 3.00 -8.08 4.31
CA ARG A 58 2.22 -9.29 4.04
C ARG A 58 0.77 -8.96 3.69
N GLN A 59 0.24 -9.68 2.70
CA GLN A 59 -1.17 -9.63 2.32
C GLN A 59 -1.77 -11.03 2.39
N ILE A 60 -2.88 -11.19 3.12
CA ILE A 60 -3.57 -12.47 3.29
C ILE A 60 -4.97 -12.33 2.73
N ILE A 61 -5.29 -13.16 1.74
CA ILE A 61 -6.62 -13.25 1.11
C ILE A 61 -7.14 -14.66 1.35
N PHE A 62 -8.31 -14.77 1.98
CA PHE A 62 -8.85 -16.07 2.39
C PHE A 62 -10.37 -16.16 2.21
N ARG A 63 -10.87 -17.39 2.10
CA ARG A 63 -12.31 -17.67 1.95
C ARG A 63 -12.99 -17.75 3.32
N VAL A 64 -14.15 -17.12 3.47
CA VAL A 64 -14.99 -17.15 4.67
C VAL A 64 -16.34 -17.80 4.32
N PRO A 65 -16.48 -19.13 4.48
CA PRO A 65 -17.76 -19.81 4.33
C PRO A 65 -18.61 -19.68 5.59
N TRP A 66 -19.90 -19.43 5.43
CA TRP A 66 -20.86 -19.38 6.53
C TRP A 66 -22.25 -19.81 6.04
N VAL A 67 -23.18 -20.07 6.97
CA VAL A 67 -24.56 -20.49 6.67
C VAL A 67 -25.49 -19.40 7.15
N ASP A 68 -26.40 -18.94 6.28
CA ASP A 68 -27.40 -17.93 6.65
C ASP A 68 -28.60 -18.53 7.39
N ASP A 69 -29.51 -17.66 7.85
CA ASP A 69 -30.68 -18.07 8.64
C ASP A 69 -31.64 -18.98 7.85
N GLU A 70 -31.56 -18.99 6.52
CA GLU A 70 -32.34 -19.86 5.64
C GLU A 70 -31.64 -21.21 5.38
N GLY A 71 -30.46 -21.44 5.98
CA GLY A 71 -29.66 -22.66 5.79
C GLY A 71 -28.85 -22.67 4.49
N THR A 72 -28.75 -21.54 3.77
CA THR A 72 -28.00 -21.45 2.52
C THR A 72 -26.53 -21.17 2.79
N VAL A 73 -25.65 -21.92 2.13
CA VAL A 73 -24.19 -21.70 2.22
C VAL A 73 -23.82 -20.42 1.47
N ARG A 74 -23.19 -19.50 2.19
CA ARG A 74 -22.63 -18.25 1.66
C ARG A 74 -21.12 -18.29 1.73
N VAL A 75 -20.48 -17.58 0.81
CA VAL A 75 -19.03 -17.48 0.73
C VAL A 75 -18.63 -16.03 0.52
N ASN A 76 -17.83 -15.50 1.44
CA ASN A 76 -17.21 -14.19 1.33
C ASN A 76 -15.70 -14.31 1.20
N ARG A 77 -15.05 -13.21 0.80
CA ARG A 77 -13.60 -13.06 0.77
C ARG A 77 -13.18 -12.20 1.95
N GLY A 78 -12.30 -12.74 2.80
CA GLY A 78 -11.63 -12.01 3.87
C GLY A 78 -10.27 -11.49 3.41
N PHE A 79 -9.86 -10.37 3.99
CA PHE A 79 -8.59 -9.71 3.71
C PHE A 79 -7.92 -9.32 5.02
N ARG A 80 -6.60 -9.48 5.09
CA ARG A 80 -5.76 -8.90 6.14
C ARG A 80 -4.49 -8.39 5.47
N VAL A 81 -4.29 -7.08 5.51
CA VAL A 81 -3.07 -6.42 5.02
C VAL A 81 -2.25 -5.99 6.22
N GLU A 82 -1.07 -6.56 6.35
CA GLU A 82 -0.09 -6.27 7.37
C GLU A 82 0.98 -5.39 6.73
N TYR A 83 0.78 -4.08 6.81
CA TYR A 83 1.49 -3.15 5.93
C TYR A 83 2.93 -2.90 6.39
N ASN A 84 3.13 -2.48 7.64
CA ASN A 84 4.43 -2.12 8.17
C ASN A 84 4.51 -2.42 9.68
N SER A 85 5.60 -3.05 10.12
CA SER A 85 5.84 -3.42 11.53
C SER A 85 7.02 -2.69 12.17
N ALA A 86 7.54 -1.62 11.54
CA ALA A 86 8.77 -0.97 11.98
C ALA A 86 8.69 -0.39 13.41
N LEU A 87 7.48 -0.04 13.88
CA LEU A 87 7.24 0.55 15.21
C LEU A 87 6.50 -0.39 16.18
N GLY A 88 6.21 -1.63 15.79
CA GLY A 88 5.48 -2.58 16.62
C GLY A 88 4.62 -3.56 15.82
N PRO A 89 3.78 -4.37 16.50
CA PRO A 89 2.85 -5.29 15.85
C PRO A 89 1.88 -4.58 14.89
N TYR A 90 1.43 -5.32 13.86
CA TYR A 90 0.48 -4.85 12.84
C TYR A 90 -0.92 -4.51 13.35
#